data_AF-A0A7Y4T556-F1
#
_entry.id   AF-A0A7Y4T556-F1
#
_cell.length_a   1.000
_cell.length_b   1.000
_cell.length_c   1.000
_cell.angle_alpha   90.00
_cell.angle_beta   90.00
_cell.angle_gamma   90.00
#
_symmetry.space_group_name_H-M   'P 1'
#
loop_
_entity.id
_entity.type
_entity.pdbx_description
1 polymer ?
#
loop_
_entity_poly.entity_id
_entity_poly.type
_entity_poly.pdbx_seq_one_letter_code
_entity_poly.pdbx_strand_id
1 'polypeptide(L)'
;MAAELGLDYTHVPLTWDDPKLKEPEFLALNPAGTIPTIVDDGFALADSLAINLYLAKKYGSSGPNALYPTVPEGEAEVWRWTLWAQGHLEPWVQRDALLADLREAIASQAAKVVTKALSTLDIVLGKRPWLVGGRFSVADINVACVLSPSRATAIDMHAFPNVVAWHRRCYERPAAAMVRRRFA
;
A
#
# COMPACT_ATOMS: atom_id res chain seq x y z
N MET A 1 -4.48 -7.22 1.05
CA MET A 1 -3.76 -8.24 1.85
C MET A 1 -4.66 -9.40 2.26
N ALA A 2 -5.71 -9.20 3.06
CA ALA A 2 -6.58 -10.29 3.53
C ALA A 2 -7.06 -11.25 2.41
N ALA A 3 -7.58 -10.71 1.30
CA ALA A 3 -7.98 -11.52 0.15
C ALA A 3 -6.82 -12.26 -0.56
N GLU A 4 -5.61 -11.70 -0.59
CA GLU A 4 -4.43 -12.36 -1.16
C GLU A 4 -3.98 -13.55 -0.30
N LEU A 5 -4.25 -13.48 1.00
CA LEU A 5 -3.98 -14.54 1.97
C LEU A 5 -5.13 -15.55 2.06
N GLY A 6 -6.27 -15.30 1.40
CA GLY A 6 -7.47 -16.13 1.49
C GLY A 6 -8.15 -16.09 2.86
N LEU A 7 -7.98 -14.99 3.61
CA LEU A 7 -8.61 -14.81 4.92
C LEU A 7 -10.07 -14.40 4.75
N ASP A 8 -10.94 -14.98 5.57
CA ASP A 8 -12.29 -14.48 5.77
C ASP A 8 -12.24 -13.20 6.62
N TYR A 9 -13.04 -12.21 6.24
CA TYR A 9 -13.11 -10.95 6.96
C TYR A 9 -14.48 -10.28 6.77
N THR A 10 -14.90 -9.54 7.79
CA THR A 10 -16.06 -8.66 7.72
C THR A 10 -15.60 -7.26 7.36
N HIS A 11 -16.10 -6.71 6.25
CA HIS A 11 -15.86 -5.33 5.87
C HIS A 11 -16.91 -4.42 6.52
N VAL A 12 -16.46 -3.45 7.31
CA VAL A 12 -17.30 -2.38 7.84
C VAL A 12 -17.06 -1.15 6.96
N PRO A 13 -18.03 -0.75 6.11
CA PRO A 13 -17.83 0.34 5.16
C PRO A 13 -17.93 1.69 5.88
N LEU A 14 -16.79 2.32 6.15
CA LEU A 14 -16.67 3.68 6.66
C LEU A 14 -15.97 4.56 5.62
N THR A 15 -16.38 5.82 5.54
CA THR A 15 -15.71 6.85 4.73
C THR A 15 -14.79 7.70 5.62
N TRP A 16 -13.91 8.49 4.99
CA TRP A 16 -12.91 9.30 5.70
C TRP A 16 -13.52 10.41 6.58
N ASP A 17 -14.77 10.80 6.29
CA ASP A 17 -15.57 11.81 6.96
C ASP A 17 -16.71 11.21 7.82
N ASP A 18 -16.77 9.88 7.97
CA ASP A 18 -17.82 9.22 8.76
C ASP A 18 -17.73 9.64 10.24
N PRO A 19 -18.81 10.18 10.85
CA PRO A 19 -18.82 10.60 12.25
C PRO A 19 -18.44 9.49 13.24
N LYS A 20 -18.69 8.21 12.90
CA LYS A 20 -18.33 7.06 13.74
C LYS A 20 -16.84 6.98 14.05
N LEU A 21 -16.00 7.55 13.18
CA LEU A 21 -14.55 7.62 13.43
C LEU A 21 -14.18 8.45 14.66
N LYS A 22 -15.12 9.26 15.18
CA LYS A 22 -14.96 10.09 16.38
C LYS A 22 -15.73 9.58 17.59
N GLU A 23 -16.48 8.49 17.45
CA GLU A 23 -17.20 7.87 18.57
C GLU A 23 -16.23 7.16 19.53
N PRO A 24 -16.50 7.16 20.85
CA PRO A 24 -15.64 6.52 21.85
C PRO A 24 -15.29 5.06 21.52
N GLU A 25 -16.23 4.31 20.95
CA GLU A 25 -16.08 2.92 20.55
C GLU A 25 -15.02 2.74 19.46
N PHE A 26 -14.99 3.60 18.45
CA PHE A 26 -13.97 3.54 17.39
C PHE A 26 -12.63 4.08 17.88
N LEU A 27 -12.64 5.16 18.66
CA LEU A 27 -11.41 5.76 19.22
C LEU A 27 -10.69 4.82 20.19
N ALA A 28 -11.42 3.92 20.86
CA ALA A 28 -10.83 2.84 21.65
C ALA A 28 -10.04 1.83 20.79
N LEU A 29 -10.38 1.66 19.51
CA LEU A 29 -9.65 0.81 18.56
C LEU A 29 -8.49 1.56 17.89
N ASN A 30 -8.75 2.80 17.47
CA ASN A 30 -7.79 3.68 16.82
C ASN A 30 -7.94 5.12 17.33
N PRO A 31 -7.06 5.59 18.23
CA PRO A 31 -7.12 6.93 18.79
C PRO A 31 -6.97 8.06 17.76
N ALA A 32 -6.40 7.79 16.58
CA ALA A 32 -6.32 8.77 15.50
C ALA A 32 -7.68 8.97 14.80
N GLY A 33 -8.61 8.02 14.96
CA GLY A 33 -9.92 8.05 14.30
C GLY A 33 -9.77 8.05 12.78
N THR A 34 -8.92 7.16 12.26
CA THR A 34 -8.58 7.05 10.84
C THR A 34 -8.88 5.65 10.28
N ILE A 35 -9.00 5.58 8.96
CA ILE A 35 -9.11 4.33 8.21
C ILE A 35 -7.90 4.13 7.29
N PRO A 36 -7.51 2.89 7.00
CA PRO A 36 -8.09 1.64 7.52
C PRO A 36 -7.66 1.33 8.97
N THR A 37 -8.53 0.63 9.69
CA THR A 37 -8.26 -0.01 10.99
C THR A 37 -8.79 -1.44 10.92
N ILE A 38 -8.05 -2.43 11.43
CA ILE A 38 -8.52 -3.82 11.55
C ILE A 38 -8.68 -4.21 13.02
N VAL A 39 -9.50 -5.25 13.25
CA VAL A 39 -9.53 -6.01 14.50
C VAL A 39 -9.34 -7.48 14.15
N ASP A 40 -8.31 -8.10 14.70
CA ASP A 40 -7.94 -9.51 14.47
C ASP A 40 -7.89 -10.23 15.81
N ASP A 41 -8.91 -11.02 16.12
CA ASP A 41 -9.09 -11.69 17.43
C ASP A 41 -8.93 -10.75 18.64
N GLY A 42 -9.52 -9.55 18.55
CA GLY A 42 -9.47 -8.53 19.60
C GLY A 42 -8.21 -7.64 19.56
N PHE A 43 -7.23 -7.95 18.72
CA PHE A 43 -6.09 -7.06 18.46
C PHE A 43 -6.46 -6.01 17.42
N ALA A 44 -6.53 -4.74 17.84
CA ALA A 44 -6.77 -3.61 16.95
C ALA A 44 -5.45 -3.07 16.37
N LEU A 45 -5.43 -2.77 15.07
CA LEU A 45 -4.27 -2.18 14.40
C LEU A 45 -4.72 -1.20 13.31
N ALA A 46 -4.18 0.01 13.38
CA ALA A 46 -4.31 1.04 12.36
C ALA A 46 -3.10 1.03 11.40
N ASP A 47 -3.12 1.94 10.42
CA ASP A 47 -2.08 2.16 9.41
C ASP A 47 -1.97 1.04 8.36
N SER A 48 -2.38 1.36 7.12
CA SER A 48 -2.53 0.39 6.03
C SER A 48 -1.28 -0.45 5.74
N LEU A 49 -0.09 0.16 5.76
CA LEU A 49 1.17 -0.54 5.48
C LEU A 49 1.56 -1.46 6.65
N ALA A 50 1.31 -1.03 7.89
CA ALA A 50 1.54 -1.84 9.08
C ALA A 50 0.56 -3.03 9.15
N ILE A 51 -0.72 -2.79 8.86
CA ILE A 51 -1.74 -3.83 8.72
C ILE A 51 -1.31 -4.89 7.71
N ASN A 52 -0.82 -4.47 6.53
CA ASN A 52 -0.35 -5.41 5.52
C ASN A 52 0.86 -6.22 6.01
N LEU A 53 1.84 -5.59 6.66
CA LEU A 53 2.99 -6.28 7.23
C LEU A 53 2.57 -7.29 8.30
N TYR A 54 1.68 -6.90 9.21
CA TYR A 54 1.14 -7.75 10.27
C TYR A 54 0.43 -8.99 9.70
N LEU A 55 -0.53 -8.80 8.80
CA LEU A 55 -1.29 -9.92 8.22
C LEU A 55 -0.39 -10.84 7.40
N ALA A 56 0.54 -10.28 6.62
CA ALA A 56 1.50 -11.08 5.86
C ALA A 56 2.41 -11.89 6.78
N LYS A 57 2.90 -11.31 7.88
CA LYS A 57 3.77 -12.01 8.83
C LYS A 57 3.01 -13.09 9.61
N LYS A 58 1.81 -12.78 10.11
CA LYS A 58 1.00 -13.71 10.92
C LYS A 58 0.43 -14.86 10.09
N TYR A 59 -0.12 -14.58 8.91
CA TYR A 59 -0.87 -15.56 8.12
C TYR A 59 -0.21 -15.94 6.79
N GLY A 60 0.80 -15.21 6.35
CA GLY A 60 1.46 -15.36 5.03
C GLY A 60 2.94 -15.70 5.10
N SER A 61 3.42 -16.31 6.18
CA SER A 61 4.82 -16.74 6.31
C SER A 61 5.10 -18.13 5.73
N SER A 62 4.08 -18.89 5.34
CA SER A 62 4.23 -20.23 4.78
C SER A 62 3.11 -20.59 3.79
N GLY A 63 3.29 -21.69 3.05
CA GLY A 63 2.30 -22.19 2.10
C GLY A 63 2.30 -21.49 0.73
N PRO A 64 1.35 -21.85 -0.15
CA PRO A 64 1.29 -21.36 -1.52
C PRO A 64 1.03 -19.84 -1.61
N ASN A 65 0.40 -19.28 -0.57
CA ASN A 65 0.08 -17.85 -0.47
C ASN A 65 1.06 -17.10 0.44
N ALA A 66 2.28 -17.61 0.64
CA ALA A 66 3.26 -16.89 1.43
C ALA A 66 3.59 -15.54 0.76
N LEU A 67 3.50 -14.45 1.53
CA LEU A 67 3.77 -13.08 1.08
C LEU A 67 4.84 -12.40 1.93
N TYR A 68 5.27 -13.03 3.02
CA TYR A 68 6.31 -12.54 3.91
C TYR A 68 7.56 -13.42 3.82
N PRO A 69 8.76 -12.84 3.62
CA PRO A 69 10.01 -13.60 3.65
C PRO A 69 10.30 -14.17 5.06
N THR A 70 10.92 -15.35 5.12
CA THR A 70 11.26 -16.02 6.39
C THR A 70 12.73 -15.89 6.79
N VAL A 71 13.56 -15.22 5.97
CA VAL A 71 14.98 -14.97 6.24
C VAL A 71 15.19 -13.47 6.53
N PRO A 72 16.14 -13.10 7.42
CA PRO A 72 16.33 -11.72 7.86
C PRO A 72 16.56 -10.73 6.70
N GLU A 73 17.31 -11.11 5.68
CA GLU A 73 17.63 -10.26 4.53
C GLU A 73 16.38 -9.93 3.70
N GLY A 74 15.48 -10.91 3.55
CA GLY A 74 14.20 -10.71 2.87
C GLY A 74 13.28 -9.79 3.67
N GLU A 75 13.21 -9.98 4.99
CA GLU A 75 12.45 -9.10 5.89
C GLU A 75 12.99 -7.67 5.84
N ALA A 76 14.31 -7.48 5.86
CA ALA A 76 14.95 -6.18 5.74
C ALA A 76 14.59 -5.47 4.42
N GLU A 77 14.60 -6.18 3.28
CA GLU A 77 14.17 -5.62 1.99
C GLU A 77 12.69 -5.23 1.98
N VAL A 78 11.81 -6.02 2.60
CA VAL A 78 10.38 -5.68 2.75
C VAL A 78 10.20 -4.39 3.54
N TRP A 79 10.89 -4.27 4.67
CA TRP A 79 10.84 -3.06 5.50
C TRP A 79 11.42 -1.85 4.76
N ARG A 80 12.55 -2.03 4.08
CA ARG A 80 13.17 -0.97 3.27
C ARG A 80 12.19 -0.41 2.24
N TRP A 81 11.50 -1.27 1.48
CA TRP A 81 10.51 -0.83 0.50
C TRP A 81 9.26 -0.21 1.13
N THR A 82 8.80 -0.74 2.27
CA THR A 82 7.64 -0.18 2.97
C THR A 82 7.93 1.22 3.50
N LEU A 83 9.05 1.40 4.20
CA LEU A 83 9.48 2.70 4.71
C LEU A 83 9.83 3.67 3.58
N TRP A 84 10.41 3.16 2.48
CA TRP A 84 10.64 3.96 1.28
C TRP A 84 9.32 4.45 0.68
N ALA A 85 8.30 3.60 0.55
CA ALA A 85 6.99 4.00 0.03
C ALA A 85 6.37 5.11 0.89
N GLN A 86 6.35 4.93 2.20
CA GLN A 86 5.78 5.89 3.15
C GLN A 86 6.57 7.22 3.21
N GLY A 87 7.90 7.16 3.20
CA GLY A 87 8.73 8.36 3.40
C GLY A 87 9.09 9.10 2.12
N HIS A 88 9.28 8.39 1.01
CA HIS A 88 9.85 8.95 -0.22
C HIS A 88 8.82 9.15 -1.33
N LEU A 89 7.65 8.50 -1.24
CA LEU A 89 6.67 8.53 -2.31
C LEU A 89 5.30 9.03 -1.84
N GLU A 90 4.73 8.42 -0.79
CA GLU A 90 3.38 8.71 -0.31
C GLU A 90 3.07 10.20 -0.08
N PRO A 91 3.94 11.00 0.58
CA PRO A 91 3.66 12.41 0.84
C PRO A 91 3.42 13.23 -0.43
N TRP A 92 4.01 12.79 -1.55
CA TRP A 92 4.00 13.48 -2.83
C TRP A 92 2.88 12.99 -3.77
N VAL A 93 2.27 11.84 -3.49
CA VAL A 93 1.23 11.23 -4.33
C VAL A 93 -0.13 11.12 -3.64
N GLN A 94 -0.16 11.26 -2.32
CA GLN A 94 -1.40 11.41 -1.57
C GLN A 94 -2.12 12.68 -2.02
N ARG A 95 -3.46 12.67 -1.98
CA ARG A 95 -4.32 13.78 -2.40
C ARG A 95 -5.37 14.15 -1.34
N ASP A 96 -4.90 14.41 -0.13
CA ASP A 96 -5.69 15.05 0.93
C ASP A 96 -6.18 16.45 0.51
N ALA A 97 -7.50 16.69 0.55
CA ALA A 97 -8.11 17.95 0.16
C ALA A 97 -7.67 19.13 1.05
N LEU A 98 -7.35 18.87 2.33
CA LEU A 98 -6.89 19.89 3.27
C LEU A 98 -5.51 20.45 2.92
N LEU A 99 -4.76 19.75 2.08
CA LEU A 99 -3.40 20.11 1.66
C LEU A 99 -3.34 20.55 0.18
N ALA A 100 -4.48 20.88 -0.44
CA ALA A 100 -4.53 21.24 -1.85
C ALA A 100 -3.64 22.45 -2.19
N ASP A 101 -3.80 23.55 -1.47
CA ASP A 101 -3.04 24.80 -1.72
C ASP A 101 -1.53 24.60 -1.53
N LEU A 102 -1.14 23.88 -0.46
CA LEU A 102 0.26 23.54 -0.20
C LEU A 102 0.86 22.71 -1.34
N ARG A 103 0.10 21.76 -1.87
CA ARG A 103 0.55 20.91 -2.99
C ARG A 103 0.71 21.69 -4.27
N GLU A 104 -0.20 22.62 -4.57
CA GLU A 104 -0.07 23.50 -5.72
C GLU A 104 1.20 24.34 -5.61
N ALA A 105 1.46 24.93 -4.44
CA ALA A 105 2.65 25.74 -4.18
C ALA A 105 3.98 24.97 -4.39
N ILE A 106 4.00 23.66 -4.12
CA ILE A 106 5.22 22.82 -4.25
C ILE A 106 5.20 21.89 -5.46
N ALA A 107 4.25 22.03 -6.38
CA ALA A 107 3.96 21.04 -7.44
C ALA A 107 5.20 20.67 -8.28
N SER A 108 6.00 21.67 -8.69
CA SER A 108 7.23 21.43 -9.46
C SER A 108 8.28 20.64 -8.69
N GLN A 109 8.45 20.93 -7.39
CA GLN A 109 9.38 20.20 -6.53
C GLN A 109 8.88 18.77 -6.26
N ALA A 110 7.59 18.62 -5.97
CA ALA A 110 6.95 17.32 -5.81
C ALA A 110 7.13 16.45 -7.06
N ALA A 111 6.90 17.01 -8.25
CA ALA A 111 7.08 16.30 -9.52
C ALA A 111 8.52 15.78 -9.70
N LYS A 112 9.54 16.56 -9.35
CA LYS A 112 10.95 16.12 -9.39
C LYS A 112 11.23 14.98 -8.42
N VAL A 113 10.68 15.05 -7.20
CA VAL A 113 10.85 14.00 -6.19
C VAL A 113 10.18 12.70 -6.63
N VAL A 114 8.94 12.78 -7.10
CA VAL A 114 8.19 11.63 -7.62
C VAL A 114 8.90 11.02 -8.84
N THR A 115 9.33 11.84 -9.80
CA THR A 115 10.08 11.39 -10.99
C THR A 115 11.32 10.59 -10.57
N LYS A 116 12.12 11.11 -9.63
CA LYS A 116 13.32 10.42 -9.14
C LYS A 116 12.99 9.11 -8.42
N ALA A 117 11.92 9.10 -7.61
CA ALA A 117 11.45 7.89 -6.93
C ALA A 117 11.01 6.82 -7.94
N LEU A 118 10.25 7.20 -8.96
CA LEU A 118 9.81 6.31 -10.03
C LEU A 118 10.98 5.83 -10.90
N SER A 119 11.97 6.68 -11.23
CA SER A 119 13.20 6.24 -11.91
C SER A 119 13.91 5.13 -11.14
N THR A 120 14.01 5.29 -9.81
CA THR A 120 14.67 4.30 -8.95
C THR A 120 13.91 2.98 -8.95
N LEU A 121 12.58 3.06 -8.82
CA LEU A 121 11.70 1.91 -8.87
C LEU A 121 11.76 1.19 -10.23
N ASP A 122 11.79 1.95 -11.33
CA ASP A 122 11.87 1.43 -12.69
C ASP A 122 13.16 0.66 -12.96
N ILE A 123 14.31 1.20 -12.52
CA ILE A 123 15.62 0.52 -12.63
C ILE A 123 15.60 -0.82 -11.89
N VAL A 124 15.00 -0.87 -10.71
CA VAL A 124 14.88 -2.11 -9.93
C VAL A 124 13.99 -3.12 -10.66
N LEU A 125 12.81 -2.68 -11.11
CA LEU A 125 11.82 -3.55 -11.76
C LEU A 125 12.24 -3.98 -13.17
N GLY A 126 13.15 -3.25 -13.83
CA GLY A 126 13.78 -3.69 -15.06
C GLY A 126 14.69 -4.91 -14.89
N LYS A 127 15.10 -5.22 -13.66
CA LYS A 127 15.96 -6.38 -13.33
C LYS A 127 15.19 -7.57 -12.75
N ARG A 128 13.99 -7.34 -12.22
CA ARG A 128 13.19 -8.37 -11.53
C ARG A 128 11.70 -8.06 -11.58
N PRO A 129 10.84 -9.08 -11.68
CA PRO A 129 9.39 -8.88 -11.79
C PRO A 129 8.75 -8.35 -10.51
N TRP A 130 9.37 -8.57 -9.35
CA TRP A 130 8.84 -8.24 -8.03
C TRP A 130 9.92 -7.65 -7.14
N LEU A 131 9.52 -6.89 -6.12
CA LEU A 131 10.46 -6.10 -5.33
C LEU A 131 11.37 -6.92 -4.42
N VAL A 132 10.92 -8.09 -3.94
CA VAL A 132 11.67 -8.91 -2.98
C VAL A 132 11.63 -10.38 -3.35
N GLY A 133 12.77 -11.08 -3.24
CA GLY A 133 12.83 -12.54 -3.34
C GLY A 133 12.40 -13.16 -4.68
N GLY A 134 12.31 -12.37 -5.76
CA GLY A 134 11.90 -12.84 -7.08
C GLY A 134 10.42 -13.26 -7.19
N ARG A 135 9.61 -12.99 -6.16
CA ARG A 135 8.20 -13.38 -6.06
C ARG A 135 7.36 -12.21 -5.55
N PHE A 136 6.05 -12.25 -5.81
CA PHE A 136 5.12 -11.28 -5.25
C PHE A 136 5.12 -11.36 -3.72
N SER A 137 5.16 -10.22 -3.06
CA SER A 137 5.29 -10.11 -1.61
C SER A 137 4.50 -8.93 -1.04
N VAL A 138 4.47 -8.81 0.29
CA VAL A 138 3.92 -7.63 0.96
C VAL A 138 4.59 -6.32 0.56
N ALA A 139 5.87 -6.35 0.14
CA ALA A 139 6.55 -5.15 -0.37
C ALA A 139 5.86 -4.62 -1.63
N ASP A 140 5.50 -5.51 -2.55
CA ASP A 140 4.79 -5.14 -3.78
C ASP A 140 3.41 -4.55 -3.45
N ILE A 141 2.67 -5.16 -2.50
CA ILE A 141 1.37 -4.67 -2.04
C ILE A 141 1.50 -3.26 -1.43
N ASN A 142 2.47 -3.05 -0.55
CA ASN A 142 2.67 -1.77 0.13
C ASN A 142 3.04 -0.65 -0.85
N VAL A 143 4.01 -0.88 -1.73
CA VAL A 143 4.41 0.13 -2.72
C VAL A 143 3.29 0.38 -3.74
N ALA A 144 2.60 -0.67 -4.21
CA ALA A 144 1.51 -0.51 -5.18
C ALA A 144 0.32 0.23 -4.57
N CYS A 145 0.02 0.00 -3.28
CA CYS A 145 -1.06 0.70 -2.57
C CYS A 145 -0.80 2.21 -2.47
N VAL A 146 0.44 2.63 -2.23
CA VAL A 146 0.82 4.04 -2.25
C VAL A 146 0.61 4.66 -3.64
N LEU A 147 0.83 3.87 -4.69
CA LEU A 147 0.55 4.20 -6.09
C LEU A 147 -0.85 3.73 -6.54
N SER A 148 -1.86 3.73 -5.67
CA SER A 148 -3.20 3.25 -6.04
C SER A 148 -3.69 3.86 -7.36
N PRO A 149 -4.54 3.18 -8.17
CA PRO A 149 -4.98 3.71 -9.46
C PRO A 149 -5.54 5.14 -9.37
N SER A 150 -6.27 5.45 -8.29
CA SER A 150 -6.79 6.79 -8.01
C SER A 150 -5.69 7.84 -7.77
N ARG A 151 -4.56 7.46 -7.16
CA ARG A 151 -3.39 8.31 -6.95
C ARG A 151 -2.52 8.37 -8.21
N ALA A 152 -2.43 7.28 -8.97
CA ALA A 152 -1.61 7.17 -10.18
C ALA A 152 -2.11 8.05 -11.34
N THR A 153 -3.41 8.37 -11.43
CA THR A 153 -3.93 9.32 -12.43
C THR A 153 -3.32 10.72 -12.33
N ALA A 154 -2.73 11.04 -11.17
CA ALA A 154 -2.02 12.28 -10.90
C ALA A 154 -0.61 12.36 -11.49
N ILE A 155 -0.04 11.22 -11.89
CA ILE A 155 1.39 11.05 -12.11
C ILE A 155 1.58 10.55 -13.54
N ASP A 156 2.48 11.21 -14.28
CA ASP A 156 2.89 10.65 -15.55
C ASP A 156 3.85 9.47 -15.32
N MET A 157 3.31 8.25 -15.46
CA MET A 157 4.08 7.02 -15.34
C MET A 157 4.62 6.51 -16.69
N HIS A 158 4.30 7.15 -17.83
CA HIS A 158 4.66 6.64 -19.16
C HIS A 158 6.17 6.55 -19.37
N ALA A 159 6.95 7.43 -18.71
CA ALA A 159 8.40 7.39 -18.73
C ALA A 159 9.01 6.20 -17.97
N PHE A 160 8.20 5.41 -17.25
CA PHE A 160 8.64 4.32 -16.36
C PHE A 160 7.96 2.99 -16.74
N PRO A 161 8.32 2.39 -17.88
CA PRO A 161 7.62 1.23 -18.43
C PRO A 161 7.65 0.00 -17.52
N ASN A 162 8.72 -0.21 -16.75
CA ASN A 162 8.82 -1.33 -15.82
C ASN A 162 7.89 -1.13 -14.62
N VAL A 163 7.77 0.12 -14.14
CA VAL A 163 6.80 0.47 -13.10
C VAL A 163 5.38 0.27 -13.59
N VAL A 164 5.05 0.73 -14.80
CA VAL A 164 3.71 0.53 -15.40
C VAL A 164 3.38 -0.96 -15.52
N ALA A 165 4.32 -1.76 -16.04
CA ALA A 165 4.13 -3.20 -16.19
C ALA A 165 3.93 -3.92 -14.85
N TRP A 166 4.74 -3.57 -13.83
CA TRP A 166 4.63 -4.10 -12.48
C TRP A 166 3.34 -3.67 -11.78
N HIS A 167 2.97 -2.39 -11.86
CA HIS A 167 1.77 -1.84 -11.25
C HIS A 167 0.52 -2.52 -11.80
N ARG A 168 0.43 -2.65 -13.13
CA ARG A 168 -0.63 -3.43 -13.78
C ARG A 168 -0.65 -4.86 -13.25
N ARG A 169 0.51 -5.54 -13.20
CA ARG A 169 0.62 -6.91 -12.68
C ARG A 169 0.14 -7.03 -11.24
N CYS A 170 0.41 -6.05 -10.37
CA CYS A 170 -0.10 -6.01 -9.00
C CYS A 170 -1.63 -5.92 -8.95
N TYR A 171 -2.23 -5.04 -9.77
CA TYR A 171 -3.67 -4.78 -9.76
C TYR A 171 -4.53 -5.74 -10.58
N GLU A 172 -3.91 -6.51 -11.48
CA GLU A 172 -4.56 -7.60 -12.25
C GLU A 172 -4.57 -8.94 -11.51
N ARG A 173 -3.90 -9.03 -10.35
CA ARG A 173 -3.96 -10.25 -9.53
C ARG A 173 -5.41 -10.60 -9.20
N PRO A 174 -5.79 -11.89 -9.18
CA PRO A 174 -7.19 -12.30 -8.98
C PRO A 174 -7.83 -11.69 -7.72
N ALA A 175 -7.13 -11.71 -6.59
CA ALA A 175 -7.63 -11.15 -5.34
C ALA A 175 -7.77 -9.61 -5.40
N ALA A 176 -6.78 -8.90 -5.95
CA ALA A 176 -6.86 -7.45 -6.15
C ALA A 176 -8.03 -7.06 -7.07
N ALA A 177 -8.18 -7.74 -8.21
CA ALA A 177 -9.27 -7.50 -9.17
C ALA A 177 -10.65 -7.82 -8.57
N MET A 178 -10.76 -8.90 -7.79
CA MET A 178 -11.99 -9.26 -7.06
C MET A 178 -12.38 -8.17 -6.04
N VAL A 179 -11.46 -7.77 -5.15
CA VAL A 179 -11.73 -6.77 -4.11
C VAL A 179 -12.13 -5.44 -4.74
N ARG A 180 -11.42 -5.00 -5.79
CA ARG A 180 -11.76 -3.77 -6.50
C ARG A 180 -13.15 -3.83 -7.14
N ARG A 181 -13.59 -4.97 -7.67
CA ARG A 181 -14.98 -5.10 -8.17
C ARG A 181 -16.01 -5.13 -7.05
N ARG A 182 -15.67 -5.73 -5.92
CA ARG A 182 -16.59 -5.88 -4.77
C ARG A 182 -16.88 -4.54 -4.06
N PHE A 183 -15.93 -3.61 -4.08
CA PHE A 183 -16.01 -2.33 -3.38
C PHE A 183 -15.72 -1.11 -4.27
N ALA A 184 -15.89 -1.26 -5.60
CA ALA A 184 -15.84 -0.14 -6.55
C ALA A 184 -17.11 0.71 -6.47
#